data_AF-A0A2U1PM73-F1
#
_entry.id   AF-A0A2U1PM73-F1
#
_cell.length_a   1.000
_cell.length_b   1.000
_cell.length_c   1.000
_cell.angle_alpha   90.00
_cell.angle_beta   90.00
_cell.angle_gamma   90.00
#
_symmetry.space_group_name_H-M   'P 1'
#
loop_
_entity.id
_entity.type
_entity.pdbx_description
1 polymer ?
#
loop_
_entity_poly.entity_id
_entity_poly.type
_entity_poly.pdbx_seq_one_letter_code
_entity_poly.pdbx_strand_id
1 'polypeptide(L)'
;MARLPKVYWNLSTTKLLTMEFVEGAEVNELQSIQKLGINPHDIARLVSRTFAEMMFKHGFVHCDQHAANLLVRMLPSSKRGIFGKTSNF
;
A
#
# COMPACT_ATOMS: atom_id res chain seq x y z
N MET A 1 5.24 -2.95 -0.97
CA MET A 1 4.34 -4.09 -1.29
C MET A 1 2.92 -3.60 -1.13
N ALA A 2 2.01 -3.98 -2.03
CA ALA A 2 0.60 -3.61 -1.89
C ALA A 2 -0.07 -4.42 -0.77
N ARG A 3 -0.97 -3.78 -0.03
CA ARG A 3 -1.72 -4.40 1.07
C ARG A 3 -3.19 -4.08 0.88
N LEU A 4 -4.04 -5.08 1.07
CA LEU A 4 -5.49 -4.92 1.09
C LEU A 4 -5.97 -4.82 2.56
N PRO A 5 -6.91 -3.91 2.89
CA PRO A 5 -7.50 -3.85 4.21
C PRO A 5 -8.19 -5.16 4.57
N LYS A 6 -8.10 -5.58 5.83
CA LYS A 6 -8.86 -6.74 6.31
C LYS A 6 -10.36 -6.42 6.32
N VAL A 7 -11.19 -7.31 5.77
CA VAL A 7 -12.64 -7.19 5.85
C VAL A 7 -13.16 -7.80 7.16
N TYR A 8 -14.06 -7.08 7.84
CA TYR A 8 -14.78 -7.58 9.02
C TYR A 8 -16.17 -8.05 8.61
N TRP A 9 -16.26 -9.30 8.14
CA TRP A 9 -17.50 -9.87 7.60
C TRP A 9 -18.64 -9.93 8.63
N ASN A 10 -18.33 -10.13 9.91
CA ASN A 10 -19.29 -10.14 11.02
C ASN A 10 -19.93 -8.76 11.30
N LEU A 11 -19.29 -7.69 10.85
CA LEU A 11 -19.78 -6.31 10.96
C LEU A 11 -20.32 -5.78 9.62
N SER A 12 -20.27 -6.61 8.57
CA SER A 12 -20.70 -6.24 7.22
C SER A 12 -22.08 -6.83 6.90
N THR A 13 -22.85 -6.12 6.08
CA THR A 13 -24.14 -6.55 5.56
C THR A 13 -24.17 -6.39 4.04
N THR A 14 -25.28 -6.73 3.38
CA THR A 14 -25.45 -6.51 1.94
C THR A 14 -25.43 -5.03 1.53
N LYS A 15 -25.60 -4.10 2.48
CA LYS A 15 -25.62 -2.64 2.23
C LYS A 15 -24.49 -1.87 2.92
N LEU A 16 -23.66 -2.54 3.74
CA LEU A 16 -22.60 -1.90 4.52
C LEU A 16 -21.36 -2.81 4.53
N LEU A 17 -20.24 -2.30 4.04
CA LEU A 17 -18.95 -2.99 4.10
C LEU A 17 -18.09 -2.37 5.19
N THR A 18 -17.63 -3.18 6.15
CA THR A 18 -16.73 -2.73 7.22
C THR A 18 -15.34 -3.35 7.03
N MET A 19 -14.32 -2.50 7.03
CA MET A 19 -12.92 -2.90 6.80
C MET A 19 -11.98 -2.25 7.81
N GLU A 20 -10.76 -2.76 7.89
CA GLU A 20 -9.66 -2.16 8.64
C GLU A 20 -9.48 -0.69 8.25
N PHE A 21 -9.44 0.18 9.26
CA PHE A 21 -9.06 1.57 9.08
C PHE A 21 -7.57 1.66 8.77
N VAL A 22 -7.23 2.27 7.63
CA VAL A 22 -5.85 2.42 7.15
C VAL A 22 -5.56 3.90 7.02
N GLU A 23 -4.55 4.37 7.75
CA GLU A 23 -4.01 5.71 7.60
C GLU A 23 -2.92 5.75 6.52
N GLY A 24 -2.87 6.84 5.77
CA GLY A 24 -1.87 7.09 4.73
C GLY A 24 -2.13 8.42 4.02
N ALA A 25 -1.16 8.85 3.22
CA ALA A 25 -1.31 9.96 2.28
C ALA A 25 -1.99 9.47 1.00
N GLU A 26 -2.79 10.33 0.36
CA GLU A 26 -3.31 10.04 -0.97
C GLU A 26 -2.16 9.97 -1.99
N VAL A 27 -2.28 9.08 -2.98
CA VAL A 27 -1.21 8.87 -3.98
C VAL A 27 -0.95 10.08 -4.87
N ASN A 28 -1.92 10.99 -5.01
CA ASN A 28 -1.84 12.24 -5.77
C ASN A 28 -1.20 13.39 -4.95
N GLU A 29 -1.06 13.25 -3.62
CA GLU A 29 -0.62 14.32 -2.75
C GLU A 29 0.91 14.31 -2.58
N LEU A 30 1.58 14.87 -3.60
CA LEU A 30 3.04 14.87 -3.69
C LEU A 30 3.73 15.47 -2.46
N GLN A 31 3.16 16.53 -1.88
CA GLN A 31 3.73 17.18 -0.69
C GLN A 31 3.72 16.26 0.53
N SER A 32 2.63 15.53 0.76
CA SER A 32 2.54 14.56 1.87
C SER A 32 3.48 13.38 1.66
N ILE A 33 3.59 12.90 0.43
CA ILE A 33 4.55 11.84 0.07
C ILE A 33 6.00 12.27 0.32
N GLN A 34 6.35 13.50 -0.07
CA GLN A 34 7.69 14.06 0.17
C GLN A 34 7.98 14.24 1.67
N LYS A 35 6.99 14.68 2.45
CA LYS A 35 7.11 14.78 3.92
C LYS A 35 7.34 13.42 4.59
N LEU A 36 6.80 12.34 4.01
CA LEU A 36 7.06 10.96 4.46
C LEU A 36 8.45 10.45 4.05
N GLY A 37 9.24 11.23 3.29
CA GLY A 37 10.55 10.83 2.80
C GLY A 37 10.50 9.72 1.74
N ILE A 38 9.35 9.52 1.10
CA ILE A 38 9.15 8.48 0.09
C ILE A 38 9.44 9.08 -1.30
N ASN A 39 10.22 8.37 -2.12
CA ASN A 39 10.43 8.76 -3.51
C ASN A 39 9.17 8.44 -4.35
N PRO A 40 8.55 9.43 -5.03
CA PRO A 40 7.37 9.22 -5.87
C PRO A 40 7.58 8.16 -6.98
N HIS A 41 8.82 8.04 -7.50
CA HIS A 41 9.12 7.03 -8.52
C HIS A 41 8.99 5.59 -8.00
N ASP A 42 9.31 5.36 -6.73
CA ASP A 42 9.15 4.04 -6.11
C ASP A 42 7.67 3.68 -5.96
N ILE A 43 6.82 4.67 -5.68
CA ILE A 43 5.37 4.49 -5.62
C ILE A 43 4.84 4.12 -7.00
N ALA A 44 5.20 4.87 -8.04
CA ALA A 44 4.76 4.58 -9.41
C ALA A 44 5.17 3.16 -9.85
N ARG A 45 6.40 2.74 -9.51
CA ARG A 45 6.90 1.38 -9.77
C ARG A 45 6.11 0.32 -9.01
N LEU A 46 5.82 0.57 -7.73
CA LEU A 46 5.04 -0.33 -6.90
C LEU A 46 3.61 -0.50 -7.42
N VAL A 47 2.95 0.59 -7.78
CA VAL A 47 1.60 0.58 -8.35
C VAL A 47 1.59 -0.22 -9.65
N SER A 48 2.49 0.10 -10.58
CA SER A 48 2.61 -0.60 -11.87
C SER A 48 2.83 -2.10 -11.70
N ARG A 49 3.74 -2.49 -10.80
CA ARG A 49 3.99 -3.91 -10.49
C ARG A 49 2.76 -4.59 -9.91
N THR A 50 2.03 -3.93 -9.01
CA THR A 50 0.83 -4.49 -8.38
C THR A 50 -0.26 -4.76 -9.42
N PHE A 51 -0.46 -3.83 -10.37
CA PHE A 51 -1.40 -4.03 -11.48
C PHE A 51 -0.97 -5.18 -12.40
N ALA A 52 0.31 -5.25 -12.75
CA ALA A 52 0.84 -6.37 -13.54
C ALA A 52 0.65 -7.71 -12.81
N GLU A 53 0.88 -7.78 -11.49
CA GLU A 53 0.63 -8.98 -10.69
C GLU A 53 -0.86 -9.36 -10.67
N MET A 54 -1.75 -8.40 -10.47
CA MET A 54 -3.20 -8.62 -10.55
C MET A 54 -3.61 -9.24 -11.89
N MET A 55 -3.15 -8.65 -13.01
CA MET A 55 -3.47 -9.12 -14.36
C MET A 55 -2.86 -10.49 -14.68
N PHE A 56 -1.55 -10.64 -14.53
CA PHE A 56 -0.81 -11.78 -15.07
C PHE A 56 -0.66 -12.94 -14.08
N LYS A 57 -0.73 -12.69 -12.78
CA LYS A 57 -0.53 -13.73 -11.75
C LYS A 57 -1.84 -14.16 -11.09
N HIS A 58 -2.73 -13.21 -10.81
CA HIS A 58 -3.97 -13.49 -10.08
C HIS A 58 -5.18 -13.69 -11.00
N GLY A 59 -5.14 -13.16 -12.23
CA GLY A 59 -6.25 -13.27 -13.19
C GLY A 59 -7.47 -12.42 -12.82
N PHE A 60 -7.34 -11.55 -11.82
CA PHE A 60 -8.38 -10.61 -11.39
C PHE A 60 -7.77 -9.22 -11.24
N VAL A 61 -8.44 -8.20 -11.76
CA VAL A 61 -7.96 -6.82 -11.74
C VAL A 61 -9.00 -5.89 -11.11
N HIS A 62 -8.52 -4.96 -10.28
CA HIS A 62 -9.34 -3.84 -9.86
C HIS A 62 -9.49 -2.87 -11.03
N CYS A 63 -10.67 -2.83 -11.65
CA CYS A 63 -10.89 -2.06 -12.88
C CYS A 63 -10.81 -0.54 -12.70
N ASP A 64 -10.90 -0.05 -11.47
CA ASP A 64 -10.80 1.37 -11.15
C ASP A 64 -9.53 1.71 -10.37
N GLN A 65 -8.49 2.13 -11.10
CA GLN A 65 -7.19 2.50 -10.55
C GLN A 65 -7.08 3.97 -10.14
N HIS A 66 -8.22 4.61 -9.83
CA HIS A 66 -8.25 6.00 -9.44
C HIS A 66 -7.42 6.26 -8.17
N ALA A 67 -6.85 7.47 -8.10
CA ALA A 67 -5.97 7.88 -7.00
C ALA A 67 -6.64 7.76 -5.63
N ALA A 68 -7.95 8.02 -5.54
CA ALA A 68 -8.70 7.92 -4.28
C ALA A 68 -8.82 6.48 -3.73
N ASN A 69 -8.54 5.45 -4.53
CA ASN A 69 -8.54 4.05 -4.08
C ASN A 69 -7.17 3.61 -3.52
N LEU A 70 -6.17 4.49 -3.53
CA LEU A 70 -4.79 4.17 -3.17
C LEU A 70 -4.28 5.08 -2.07
N LEU A 71 -3.88 4.45 -0.96
CA LEU A 71 -3.20 5.11 0.14
C LEU A 71 -1.73 4.71 0.17
N VAL A 72 -0.87 5.70 0.40
CA VAL A 72 0.57 5.55 0.55
C VAL A 72 0.92 5.74 2.01
N ARG A 73 1.65 4.77 2.57
CA ARG A 73 2.14 4.86 3.95
C ARG A 73 3.48 4.17 4.09
N MET A 74 4.26 4.59 5.07
CA MET A 74 5.44 3.86 5.48
C MET A 74 5.04 2.51 6.08
N LEU A 75 5.82 1.47 5.82
CA LEU A 75 5.67 0.24 6.56
C LEU A 75 6.01 0.53 8.03
N PRO A 76 5.21 0.04 8.99
CA PRO A 76 5.58 0.15 10.39
C PRO A 76 6.95 -0.49 10.55
N SER A 77 7.91 0.29 11.04
CA SER A 77 9.24 -0.21 11.36
C SER A 77 9.07 -1.30 12.40
N SER A 78 9.14 -2.56 11.98
CA SER A 78 9.45 -3.64 12.91
C SER A 78 10.76 -3.21 13.54
N LYS A 79 10.75 -2.93 14.86
CA LYS A 79 11.93 -2.50 15.62
C LYS A 79 13.14 -3.26 15.07
N ARG A 80 14.07 -2.57 14.38
CA ARG A 80 15.44 -3.07 14.20
C ARG A 80 16.09 -3.03 15.58
N GLY A 81 15.73 -4.00 16.41
CA GLY A 81 16.50 -4.37 17.57
C GLY A 81 17.63 -5.28 17.12
N ILE A 82 18.86 -4.78 17.22
CA ILE A 82 20.04 -5.55 17.64
C ILE A 82 20.32 -6.88 16.92
N PHE A 83 20.77 -6.85 15.66
CA PHE A 83 21.90 -7.71 15.24
C PHE A 83 22.54 -7.24 13.93
N GLY A 84 23.87 -7.10 13.93
CA GLY A 84 24.71 -7.22 12.76
C GLY A 84 24.93 -5.96 11.91
N LYS A 85 25.94 -5.16 12.28
CA LYS A 85 26.83 -4.58 11.26
C LYS A 85 27.43 -5.76 10.49
N THR A 86 27.27 -5.76 9.17
CA THR A 86 28.28 -6.38 8.30
C THR A 86 28.56 -5.40 7.16
N SER A 87 29.70 -4.73 7.31
CA SER A 87 30.53 -4.26 6.21
C SER A 87 30.63 -5.32 5.11
N ASN A 88 30.58 -4.92 3.84
CA ASN A 88 31.65 -5.19 2.86
C ASN A 88 31.20 -4.76 1.46
N PHE A 89 32.01 -3.86 0.89
CA PHE A 89 32.20 -3.47 -0.51
C PHE A 89 30.99 -3.00 -1.33
#